data_AF-A0A1V5R8G7-F1
#
_entry.id   AF-A0A1V5R8G7-F1
#
_cell.length_a   1.000
_cell.length_b   1.000
_cell.length_c   1.000
_cell.angle_alpha   90.00
_cell.angle_beta   90.00
_cell.angle_gamma   90.00
#
_symmetry.space_group_name_H-M   'P 1'
#
loop_
_entity.id
_entity.type
_entity.pdbx_description
1 polymer ?
#
loop_
_entity_poly.entity_id
_entity_poly.type
_entity_poly.pdbx_seq_one_letter_code
_entity_poly.pdbx_strand_id
1 'polypeptide(L)'
;MDGANSYLALLGLPHLYEPTNLLRLVTGALEGLAVASFLLPIANITFWAAPAPIRSVDSGADLLWLLVGGVIVVALVSSGQPWLLYPLALLSGLTIAGLFSLLNGMLVLLLLRREARGVGWASLIAPLLMGGALALVELAAIGVGRDWLTARFGLPF
;
A
#
# COMPACT_ATOMS: atom_id res chain seq x y z
N MET A 1 -12.30 1.21 -7.31
CA MET A 1 -13.48 0.85 -8.14
C MET A 1 -13.38 -0.57 -8.71
N ASP A 2 -12.32 -0.92 -9.45
CA ASP A 2 -12.21 -2.23 -10.12
C ASP A 2 -12.06 -3.43 -9.15
N GLY A 3 -11.36 -3.25 -8.03
CA GLY A 3 -11.27 -4.29 -6.98
C GLY A 3 -12.65 -4.69 -6.42
N ALA A 4 -13.55 -3.73 -6.23
CA ALA A 4 -14.92 -4.00 -5.80
C ALA A 4 -15.72 -4.73 -6.89
N ASN A 5 -15.58 -4.31 -8.15
CA ASN A 5 -16.24 -4.96 -9.29
C ASN A 5 -15.76 -6.41 -9.47
N SER A 6 -14.46 -6.65 -9.33
CA SER A 6 -13.86 -8.00 -9.36
C SER A 6 -14.33 -8.87 -8.19
N TYR A 7 -14.47 -8.29 -7.00
CA TYR A 7 -14.97 -9.01 -5.82
C TYR A 7 -16.46 -9.36 -5.95
N LEU A 8 -17.28 -8.47 -6.50
CA LEU A 8 -18.68 -8.75 -6.81
C LEU A 8 -18.80 -9.87 -7.85
N ALA A 9 -17.96 -9.84 -8.90
CA ALA A 9 -17.90 -10.91 -9.89
C ALA A 9 -17.51 -12.26 -9.26
N LEU A 10 -16.55 -12.27 -8.32
CA LEU A 10 -16.14 -13.46 -7.58
C LEU A 10 -17.28 -14.04 -6.73
N LEU A 11 -18.12 -13.18 -6.14
CA LEU A 11 -19.30 -13.58 -5.38
C LEU A 11 -20.50 -13.95 -6.27
N GLY A 12 -20.37 -13.90 -7.60
CA GLY A 12 -21.48 -14.13 -8.54
C GLY A 12 -22.56 -13.05 -8.51
N LEU A 13 -22.26 -11.87 -7.94
CA LEU A 13 -23.16 -10.72 -7.86
C LEU A 13 -23.07 -9.87 -9.14
N PRO A 14 -24.09 -9.00 -9.41
CA PRO A 14 -24.07 -8.12 -10.57
C PRO A 14 -22.82 -7.22 -10.58
N HIS A 15 -22.00 -7.37 -11.62
CA HIS A 15 -20.83 -6.55 -11.91
C HIS A 15 -21.12 -5.55 -13.05
N LEU A 16 -20.47 -4.39 -13.03
CA LEU A 16 -20.65 -3.31 -14.02
C LEU A 16 -19.95 -3.61 -15.35
N TYR A 17 -18.86 -4.36 -15.33
CA TYR A 17 -18.10 -4.79 -16.50
C TYR A 17 -17.32 -6.08 -16.21
N GLU A 18 -16.89 -6.78 -17.25
CA GLU A 18 -16.11 -8.01 -17.13
C GLU A 18 -14.70 -7.70 -16.59
N PRO A 19 -14.30 -8.24 -15.43
CA PRO A 19 -13.02 -7.93 -14.82
C PRO A 19 -11.86 -8.48 -15.65
N THR A 20 -10.90 -7.64 -16.01
CA THR A 20 -9.66 -8.07 -16.67
C THR A 20 -8.46 -7.83 -15.77
N ASN A 21 -7.47 -8.72 -15.82
CA ASN A 21 -6.24 -8.58 -15.03
C ASN A 21 -5.50 -7.28 -15.34
N LEU A 22 -5.56 -6.81 -16.59
CA LEU A 22 -4.93 -5.57 -17.01
C LEU A 22 -5.59 -4.35 -16.37
N LEU A 23 -6.93 -4.27 -16.38
CA LEU A 23 -7.64 -3.16 -15.76
C LEU A 23 -7.39 -3.13 -14.25
N ARG A 24 -7.34 -4.30 -13.61
CA ARG A 24 -7.04 -4.43 -12.17
C ARG A 24 -5.64 -3.96 -11.83
N LEU A 25 -4.68 -4.28 -12.69
CA LEU A 25 -3.30 -3.85 -12.54
C LEU A 25 -3.16 -2.33 -12.74
N VAL A 26 -3.78 -1.77 -13.78
CA VAL A 26 -3.74 -0.33 -14.08
C VAL A 26 -4.40 0.47 -12.98
N THR A 27 -5.63 0.11 -12.58
CA THR A 27 -6.37 0.81 -11.53
C THR A 27 -5.67 0.67 -10.18
N GLY A 28 -5.13 -0.51 -9.85
CA GLY A 28 -4.33 -0.71 -8.64
C GLY A 28 -3.05 0.12 -8.63
N ALA A 29 -2.35 0.23 -9.76
CA ALA A 29 -1.16 1.07 -9.88
C ALA A 29 -1.49 2.56 -9.71
N LEU A 30 -2.56 3.05 -10.33
CA LEU A 30 -3.00 4.44 -10.20
C LEU A 30 -3.42 4.78 -8.75
N GLU A 31 -4.16 3.90 -8.10
CA GLU A 31 -4.53 4.06 -6.68
C GLU A 31 -3.29 4.06 -5.77
N GLY A 32 -2.35 3.14 -6.00
CA GLY A 32 -1.10 3.09 -5.24
C GLY A 32 -0.27 4.37 -5.39
N LEU A 33 -0.21 4.93 -6.60
CA LEU A 33 0.42 6.22 -6.88
C LEU A 33 -0.28 7.37 -6.16
N ALA A 34 -1.62 7.40 -6.19
CA ALA A 34 -2.41 8.40 -5.48
C ALA A 34 -2.17 8.33 -3.97
N VAL A 35 -2.26 7.14 -3.37
CA VAL A 35 -1.97 6.93 -1.94
C VAL A 35 -0.55 7.38 -1.59
N ALA A 36 0.45 7.00 -2.38
CA ALA A 36 1.84 7.37 -2.14
C ALA A 36 2.05 8.90 -2.17
N SER A 37 1.39 9.61 -3.08
CA SER A 37 1.49 11.07 -3.21
C SER A 37 1.02 11.85 -1.97
N PHE A 38 0.09 11.29 -1.20
CA PHE A 38 -0.33 11.88 0.08
C PHE A 38 0.44 11.31 1.26
N LEU A 39 0.68 9.99 1.24
CA LEU A 39 1.27 9.31 2.38
C LEU A 39 2.73 9.69 2.59
N LEU A 40 3.52 9.83 1.53
CA LEU A 40 4.95 10.17 1.64
C LEU A 40 5.16 11.55 2.28
N PRO A 41 4.44 12.61 1.89
CA PRO A 41 4.50 13.91 2.58
C PRO A 41 4.10 13.84 4.05
N ILE A 42 3.01 13.12 4.36
CA ILE A 42 2.52 12.99 5.74
C ILE A 42 3.56 12.25 6.57
N ALA A 43 4.11 11.14 6.07
CA ALA A 43 5.20 10.43 6.73
C ALA A 43 6.41 11.36 6.96
N ASN A 44 6.79 12.15 5.95
CA ASN A 44 7.94 13.06 6.06
C ASN A 44 7.77 14.07 7.20
N ILE A 45 6.59 14.68 7.35
CA ILE A 45 6.31 15.62 8.45
C ILE A 45 6.14 14.94 9.81
N THR A 46 5.63 13.70 9.84
CA THR A 46 5.45 12.95 11.08
C THR A 46 6.77 12.43 11.65
N PHE A 47 7.69 11.97 10.80
CA PHE A 47 8.94 11.38 11.26
C PHE A 47 10.03 12.43 11.55
N TRP A 48 10.22 13.40 10.66
CA TRP A 48 11.41 14.25 10.70
C TRP A 48 11.20 15.56 11.44
N ALA A 49 12.18 15.95 12.26
CA ALA A 49 12.14 17.20 13.01
C ALA A 49 12.27 18.46 12.14
N ALA A 50 12.98 18.35 11.01
CA ALA A 50 13.12 19.41 10.02
C ALA A 50 12.79 18.84 8.63
N PRO A 51 11.50 18.75 8.26
CA PRO A 51 11.11 18.29 6.94
C PRO A 51 11.66 19.25 5.87
N ALA A 52 12.22 18.71 4.79
CA ALA A 52 12.60 19.54 3.65
C ALA A 52 11.37 20.29 3.12
N PRO A 53 11.46 21.61 2.86
CA PRO A 53 10.32 22.43 2.44
C PRO A 53 10.00 22.26 0.95
N ILE A 54 10.05 21.02 0.45
CA ILE A 54 9.84 20.67 -0.95
C ILE A 54 8.42 20.15 -1.11
N ARG A 55 7.69 20.67 -2.11
CA ARG A 55 6.35 20.17 -2.46
C ARG A 55 6.47 18.78 -3.07
N SER A 56 5.58 17.87 -2.68
CA SER A 56 5.63 16.47 -3.17
C SER A 56 5.37 16.32 -4.66
N VAL A 57 4.58 17.24 -5.23
CA VAL A 57 4.33 17.39 -6.66
C VAL A 57 4.37 18.89 -6.89
N ASP A 58 5.50 19.40 -7.39
CA ASP A 58 5.69 20.84 -7.60
C ASP A 58 5.24 21.25 -8.99
N SER A 59 5.25 20.30 -9.94
CA SER A 59 4.91 20.54 -11.33
C SER A 59 4.10 19.41 -11.98
N GLY A 60 3.41 19.72 -13.09
CA GLY A 60 2.79 18.70 -13.94
C GLY A 60 3.80 17.70 -14.52
N ALA A 61 5.09 18.05 -14.58
CA ALA A 61 6.16 17.14 -14.97
C ALA A 61 6.44 16.07 -13.90
N ASP A 62 6.34 16.40 -12.61
CA ASP A 62 6.48 15.42 -11.53
C ASP A 62 5.34 14.40 -11.58
N LEU A 63 4.13 14.87 -11.87
CA LEU A 63 2.96 14.03 -12.06
C LEU A 63 3.12 13.13 -13.31
N LEU A 64 3.71 13.65 -14.38
CA LEU A 64 4.06 12.86 -15.57
C LEU A 64 5.10 11.78 -15.23
N TRP A 65 6.16 12.11 -14.49
CA TRP A 65 7.17 11.13 -14.08
C TRP A 65 6.59 10.03 -13.19
N LEU A 66 5.67 10.39 -12.30
CA LEU A 66 4.96 9.45 -11.45
C LEU A 66 4.11 8.46 -12.29
N LEU A 67 3.38 8.98 -13.28
CA LEU A 67 2.61 8.18 -14.23
C LEU A 67 3.50 7.30 -15.11
N VAL A 68 4.64 7.81 -15.60
CA VAL A 68 5.61 7.02 -16.37
C VAL A 68 6.12 5.85 -15.54
N GLY A 69 6.44 6.07 -14.26
CA GLY A 69 6.81 5.00 -13.33
C GLY A 69 5.72 3.93 -13.21
N GLY A 70 4.46 4.35 -13.05
CA GLY A 70 3.31 3.44 -13.02
C GLY A 70 3.16 2.63 -14.32
N VAL A 71 3.28 3.27 -15.48
CA VAL A 71 3.21 2.62 -16.80
C VAL A 71 4.33 1.59 -16.96
N ILE A 72 5.56 1.91 -16.52
CA ILE A 72 6.69 0.97 -16.55
C ILE A 72 6.36 -0.27 -15.72
N VAL A 73 5.85 -0.11 -14.50
CA VAL A 73 5.46 -1.25 -13.65
C VAL A 73 4.37 -2.10 -14.32
N VAL A 74 3.34 -1.46 -14.87
CA VAL A 74 2.26 -2.15 -15.60
C VAL A 74 2.82 -2.93 -16.79
N ALA A 75 3.70 -2.33 -17.58
CA ALA A 75 4.32 -2.97 -18.75
C ALA A 75 5.22 -4.16 -18.34
N LEU A 76 6.01 -3.99 -17.28
CA LEU A 76 6.88 -5.03 -16.72
C LEU A 76 6.06 -6.24 -16.25
N VAL A 77 4.98 -6.01 -15.50
CA VAL A 77 4.10 -7.09 -15.04
C VAL A 77 3.34 -7.72 -16.21
N SER A 78 2.85 -6.92 -17.16
CA SER A 78 2.15 -7.41 -18.35
C SER A 78 3.05 -8.18 -19.32
N SER A 79 4.38 -8.05 -19.22
CA SER A 79 5.32 -8.80 -20.06
C SER A 79 5.27 -10.31 -19.82
N GLY A 80 4.74 -10.74 -18.66
CA GLY A 80 4.56 -12.16 -18.32
C GLY A 80 5.87 -12.92 -18.06
N GLN A 81 7.02 -12.24 -18.05
CA GLN A 81 8.32 -12.90 -17.93
C GLN A 81 8.56 -13.46 -16.52
N PRO A 82 8.71 -14.79 -16.34
CA PRO A 82 8.76 -15.41 -15.02
C PRO A 82 9.91 -14.89 -14.12
N TRP A 83 11.07 -14.62 -14.72
CA TRP A 83 12.25 -14.09 -14.00
C TRP A 83 12.01 -12.70 -13.41
N LEU A 84 11.13 -11.91 -14.03
CA LEU A 84 10.79 -10.55 -13.59
C LEU A 84 9.62 -10.56 -12.60
N LEU A 85 8.66 -11.47 -12.80
CA LEU A 85 7.50 -11.60 -11.92
C LEU A 85 7.87 -12.09 -10.52
N TYR A 86 8.87 -12.95 -10.39
CA TYR A 86 9.30 -13.46 -9.08
C TYR A 86 9.78 -12.36 -8.11
N PRO A 87 10.77 -11.50 -8.46
CA PRO A 87 11.17 -10.40 -7.59
C PRO A 87 10.06 -9.38 -7.39
N LEU A 88 9.23 -9.12 -8.40
CA LEU A 88 8.08 -8.21 -8.27
C LEU A 88 7.03 -8.73 -7.29
N ALA A 89 6.77 -10.05 -7.27
CA ALA A 89 5.85 -10.66 -6.31
C ALA A 89 6.37 -10.54 -4.87
N LEU A 90 7.67 -10.78 -4.66
CA LEU A 90 8.31 -10.59 -3.35
C LEU A 90 8.25 -9.11 -2.91
N LEU A 91 8.57 -8.19 -3.81
CA LEU A 91 8.46 -6.75 -3.55
C LEU A 91 7.03 -6.34 -3.23
N SER A 92 6.04 -6.91 -3.91
CA SER A 92 4.61 -6.65 -3.65
C SER A 92 4.20 -7.10 -2.24
N GLY A 93 4.60 -8.30 -1.82
CA GLY A 93 4.35 -8.77 -0.45
C GLY A 93 5.04 -7.89 0.60
N LEU A 94 6.29 -7.51 0.33
CA LEU A 94 7.07 -6.66 1.24
C LEU A 94 6.49 -5.24 1.35
N THR A 95 5.97 -4.68 0.25
CA THR A 95 5.36 -3.34 0.26
C THR A 95 4.09 -3.29 1.10
N ILE A 96 3.29 -4.35 1.14
CA ILE A 96 2.12 -4.42 2.04
C ILE A 96 2.58 -4.33 3.50
N ALA A 97 3.52 -5.18 3.90
CA ALA A 97 4.06 -5.16 5.26
C ALA A 97 4.71 -3.81 5.59
N GLY A 98 5.47 -3.23 4.65
CA GLY A 98 6.10 -1.93 4.80
C GLY A 98 5.10 -0.78 4.93
N LEU A 99 4.03 -0.79 4.13
CA LEU A 99 2.97 0.21 4.17
C LEU A 99 2.24 0.21 5.52
N PHE A 100 1.84 -0.96 6.01
CA PHE A 100 1.22 -1.08 7.33
C PHE A 100 2.19 -0.67 8.45
N SER A 101 3.46 -1.08 8.34
CA SER A 101 4.48 -0.68 9.32
C SER A 101 4.66 0.85 9.36
N LEU A 102 4.63 1.50 8.20
CA LEU A 102 4.72 2.95 8.08
C LEU A 102 3.50 3.63 8.72
N LEU A 103 2.29 3.22 8.33
CA LEU A 103 1.04 3.78 8.85
C LEU A 103 0.94 3.61 10.36
N ASN A 104 1.18 2.40 10.87
CA ASN A 104 1.14 2.12 12.30
C ASN A 104 2.26 2.83 13.06
N GLY A 105 3.46 2.96 12.45
CA GLY A 105 4.55 3.74 13.01
C GLY A 105 4.18 5.22 13.17
N MET A 106 3.53 5.80 12.17
CA MET A 106 3.01 7.17 12.23
C MET A 106 1.94 7.33 13.32
N LEU A 107 0.99 6.39 13.40
CA LEU A 107 -0.04 6.39 14.45
C LEU A 107 0.58 6.30 15.85
N VAL A 108 1.57 5.41 16.05
CA VAL A 108 2.28 5.28 17.33
C VAL A 108 2.99 6.59 17.71
N LEU A 109 3.66 7.25 16.76
CA LEU A 109 4.32 8.53 17.02
C LEU A 109 3.32 9.63 17.41
N LEU A 110 2.17 9.67 16.74
CA LEU A 110 1.10 10.62 17.02
C LEU A 110 0.49 10.37 18.41
N LEU A 111 0.19 9.11 18.74
CA LEU A 111 -0.34 8.72 20.06
C LEU A 111 0.63 9.04 21.21
N LEU A 112 1.93 8.80 20.99
CA LEU A 112 2.98 9.11 21.95
C LEU A 112 3.36 10.60 21.97
N ARG A 113 2.75 11.43 21.11
CA ARG A 113 3.09 12.85 20.91
C ARG A 113 4.59 13.07 20.68
N ARG A 114 5.20 12.14 19.92
CA ARG A 114 6.62 12.12 19.53
C ARG A 114 6.83 12.38 18.04
N GLU A 115 5.83 12.93 17.36
CA GLU A 115 5.94 13.42 15.99
C GLU A 115 7.03 14.50 15.83
N ALA A 116 7.61 14.58 14.64
CA ALA A 116 8.63 15.55 14.24
C ALA A 116 9.86 15.60 15.19
N ARG A 117 10.36 14.43 15.60
CA ARG A 117 11.57 14.33 16.46
C ARG A 117 12.72 13.54 15.85
N GLY A 118 12.53 12.94 14.69
CA GLY A 118 13.57 12.16 14.03
C GLY A 118 14.73 13.02 13.57
N VAL A 119 15.94 12.70 14.06
CA VAL A 119 17.21 13.28 13.63
C VAL A 119 18.08 12.11 13.13
N GLY A 120 17.97 11.81 11.83
CA GLY A 120 18.66 10.71 11.16
C GLY A 120 17.84 9.43 10.93
N TRP A 121 18.25 8.61 9.96
CA TRP A 121 17.52 7.41 9.51
C TRP A 121 17.36 6.32 10.59
N ALA A 122 18.27 6.27 11.57
CA ALA A 122 18.15 5.35 12.70
C ALA A 122 16.89 5.62 13.55
N SER A 123 16.39 6.87 13.57
CA SER A 123 15.17 7.22 14.29
C SER A 123 13.90 6.62 13.68
N LEU A 124 13.95 6.12 12.45
CA LEU A 124 12.85 5.42 11.79
C LEU A 124 12.73 3.96 12.25
N ILE A 125 13.82 3.34 12.70
CA ILE A 125 13.84 1.91 13.01
C ILE A 125 12.85 1.58 14.13
N ALA A 126 12.89 2.33 15.23
CA ALA A 126 12.00 2.06 16.37
C ALA A 126 10.51 2.23 16.03
N PRO A 127 10.06 3.36 15.41
CA PRO A 127 8.68 3.49 14.95
C PRO A 127 8.25 2.43 13.93
N LEU A 128 9.12 2.08 12.97
CA LEU A 128 8.80 1.06 11.96
C LEU A 128 8.73 -0.34 12.56
N LEU A 129 9.57 -0.70 13.53
CA LEU A 129 9.48 -1.98 14.22
C LEU A 129 8.22 -2.08 15.07
N MET A 130 7.87 -1.02 15.81
CA MET A 130 6.61 -0.98 16.57
C MET A 130 5.39 -1.04 15.64
N GLY A 131 5.43 -0.27 14.55
CA GLY A 131 4.39 -0.29 13.53
C GLY A 131 4.27 -1.65 12.83
N GLY A 132 5.40 -2.29 12.55
CA GLY A 132 5.44 -3.63 11.95
C GLY A 132 4.93 -4.72 12.88
N ALA A 133 5.25 -4.64 14.18
CA ALA A 133 4.67 -5.54 15.17
C ALA A 133 3.14 -5.39 15.23
N LEU A 134 2.63 -4.16 15.23
CA LEU A 134 1.19 -3.89 15.16
C LEU A 134 0.57 -4.38 13.84
N ALA A 135 1.25 -4.18 12.72
CA ALA A 135 0.81 -4.65 11.41
C ALA A 135 0.63 -6.18 11.38
N LEU A 136 1.56 -6.93 11.98
CA LEU A 136 1.45 -8.38 12.09
C LEU A 136 0.25 -8.79 12.96
N VAL A 137 0.01 -8.07 14.06
CA VAL A 137 -1.17 -8.31 14.91
C VAL A 137 -2.47 -8.02 14.15
N GLU A 138 -2.54 -6.92 13.41
CA GLU A 138 -3.70 -6.57 12.58
C GLU A 138 -3.95 -7.60 11.48
N LEU A 139 -2.91 -8.01 10.76
CA LEU A 139 -3.01 -9.03 9.72
C LEU A 139 -3.47 -10.37 10.30
N ALA A 140 -2.93 -10.78 11.46
CA ALA A 140 -3.38 -11.98 12.16
C ALA A 140 -4.83 -11.86 12.64
N ALA A 141 -5.24 -10.71 13.18
CA ALA A 141 -6.59 -10.46 13.63
C ALA A 141 -7.60 -10.51 12.46
N ILE A 142 -7.24 -9.92 11.31
CA ILE A 142 -8.04 -9.99 10.08
C ILE A 142 -8.14 -11.43 9.59
N GLY A 143 -7.05 -12.19 9.62
CA GLY A 143 -7.03 -13.61 9.24
C GLY A 143 -7.95 -14.46 10.11
N VAL A 144 -7.83 -14.34 11.42
CA VAL A 144 -8.69 -15.05 12.39
C VAL A 144 -10.15 -14.62 12.25
N GLY A 145 -10.40 -13.32 12.10
CA GLY A 145 -11.75 -12.78 11.91
C GLY A 145 -12.40 -13.31 10.63
N ARG A 146 -11.64 -13.38 9.53
CA ARG A 146 -12.07 -14.02 8.29
C ARG A 146 -12.45 -15.47 8.56
N ASP A 147 -11.55 -16.27 9.13
CA ASP A 147 -11.78 -17.71 9.34
C ASP A 147 -13.00 -17.96 10.22
N TRP A 148 -13.21 -17.14 11.25
CA TRP A 148 -14.38 -17.18 12.09
C TRP A 148 -15.68 -16.87 11.33
N LEU A 149 -15.70 -15.82 10.50
CA LEU A 149 -16.86 -15.47 9.68
C LEU A 149 -17.20 -16.57 8.68
N THR A 150 -16.19 -17.16 8.06
CA THR A 150 -16.33 -18.30 7.14
C THR A 150 -17.03 -19.47 7.80
N ALA A 151 -16.49 -19.91 8.94
CA ALA A 151 -16.99 -21.06 9.66
C ALA A 151 -18.42 -20.80 10.14
N ARG A 152 -18.75 -19.53 10.45
CA ARG A 152 -20.08 -19.14 10.91
C ARG A 152 -21.12 -19.05 9.79
N PHE A 153 -20.75 -18.53 8.63
CA PHE A 153 -21.70 -18.21 7.55
C PHE A 153 -21.62 -19.17 6.36
N GLY A 154 -20.71 -20.15 6.37
CA GLY A 154 -20.56 -21.13 5.29
C GLY A 154 -20.21 -20.49 3.95
N LEU A 155 -19.49 -19.35 3.98
CA LEU A 155 -19.12 -18.62 2.78
C LEU A 155 -18.10 -19.45 1.97
N PRO A 156 -18.26 -19.53 0.63
CA PRO A 156 -17.39 -20.35 -0.20
C PRO A 156 -16.02 -19.68 -0.35
N PHE A 157 -14.97 -20.37 0.10
CA PHE A 157 -13.59 -20.16 -0.37
C PHE A 157 -12.78 -21.45 -0.28
#